data_AF-A0A9D8E6H7-F1
#
_entry.id   AF-A0A9D8E6H7-F1
#
_cell.length_a   1.000
_cell.length_b   1.000
_cell.length_c   1.000
_cell.angle_alpha   90.00
_cell.angle_beta   90.00
_cell.angle_gamma   90.00
#
_symmetry.space_group_name_H-M   'P 1'
#
loop_
_entity.id
_entity.type
_entity.pdbx_description
1 polymer ?
#
loop_
_entity_poly.entity_id
_entity_poly.type
_entity_poly.pdbx_seq_one_letter_code
_entity_poly.pdbx_strand_id
1 'polypeptide(L)'
;MVRVRLFANLREAAGTGSLEIPGDTVEEVVGRATARFGPSFARALRTAQTWVNGERAGPATPVGDDDEIALIPPVAGGTAVVRAPAGLELATLAVLTAALFVGNALSLQWLAVALVLTGAIWGQDVAGAANRRGLGVGAVPIILAVTGSVLAAYRFGATGMAVATAGAVLLSMVWSVATPHLRPVESIAAGALLAAIGAFGAGALVVLRLRSEAEMTSFLVVVAVVVAASWATASTDLVPVDPLTAGALGAVGAGILAGAVWSEELWPTVVAAAAAAVGWVAGRNVGSLARSGGFFMSGSTLGSLVHLDGVIVAGGAFWLVLRLLA
;
A
#
# COMPACT_ATOMS: atom_id res chain seq x y z
N MET A 1 31.52 20.38 22.17
CA MET A 1 30.08 20.23 22.49
C MET A 1 29.31 20.42 21.19
N VAL A 2 28.43 19.48 20.82
CA VAL A 2 27.67 19.52 19.57
C VAL A 2 26.37 20.30 19.75
N ARG A 3 25.96 21.10 18.76
CA ARG A 3 24.69 21.85 18.81
C ARG A 3 23.54 20.97 18.36
N VAL A 4 22.55 20.76 19.23
CA VAL A 4 21.33 20.00 18.92
C VAL A 4 20.15 20.95 18.76
N ARG A 5 19.46 20.88 17.62
CA ARG A 5 18.22 21.62 17.33
C ARG A 5 17.01 20.71 17.40
N LEU A 6 15.99 21.19 18.11
CA LEU A 6 14.77 20.46 18.40
C LEU A 6 13.58 21.17 17.77
N PHE A 7 12.70 20.38 17.15
CA PHE A 7 11.52 20.88 16.46
C PHE A 7 10.24 20.27 17.04
N ALA A 8 9.10 20.94 16.80
CA ALA A 8 7.76 20.45 17.13
C ALA A 8 7.64 19.80 18.54
N ASN A 9 7.14 18.55 18.61
CA ASN A 9 6.93 17.84 19.87
C ASN A 9 8.22 17.53 20.64
N LEU A 10 9.39 17.46 19.99
CA LEU A 10 10.68 17.35 20.69
C LEU A 10 11.03 18.65 21.41
N ARG A 11 10.76 19.81 20.79
CA ARG A 11 10.92 21.12 21.43
C ARG A 11 9.99 21.27 22.64
N GLU A 12 8.74 20.83 22.51
CA GLU A 12 7.77 20.85 23.62
C GLU A 12 8.19 19.93 24.77
N ALA A 13 8.63 18.70 24.45
CA ALA A 13 9.09 17.74 25.45
C ALA A 13 10.39 18.19 26.16
N ALA A 14 11.26 18.91 25.46
CA ALA A 14 12.52 19.41 26.00
C ALA A 14 12.39 20.81 26.66
N GLY A 15 11.30 21.54 26.40
CA GLY A 15 11.12 22.93 26.83
C GLY A 15 12.09 23.94 26.18
N THR A 16 12.88 23.51 25.21
CA THR A 16 13.87 24.36 24.50
C THR A 16 13.96 23.97 23.02
N GLY A 17 14.26 24.96 22.16
CA GLY A 17 14.45 24.75 20.72
C GLY A 17 15.87 24.33 20.33
N SER A 18 16.84 24.50 21.23
CA SER A 18 18.22 24.06 21.01
C SER A 18 18.96 23.86 22.32
N LEU A 19 20.03 23.08 22.27
CA LEU A 19 20.94 22.84 23.38
C LEU A 19 22.30 22.37 22.88
N GLU A 20 23.29 22.37 23.78
CA GLU A 20 24.61 21.80 23.51
C GLU A 20 24.80 20.52 24.34
N ILE A 21 25.28 19.47 23.68
CA ILE A 21 25.52 18.16 24.29
C ILE A 21 26.92 17.65 23.87
N PRO A 22 27.72 17.12 24.80
CA PRO A 22 28.99 16.47 24.47
C PRO A 22 28.77 15.07 23.92
N GLY A 23 29.54 14.68 22.91
CA GLY A 23 29.57 13.32 22.37
C GLY A 23 30.28 13.30 21.02
N ASP A 24 30.85 12.15 20.68
CA ASP A 24 31.66 12.01 19.46
C ASP A 24 30.87 11.35 18.32
N THR A 25 29.67 10.86 18.62
CA THR A 25 28.73 10.26 17.66
C THR A 25 27.30 10.75 17.90
N VAL A 26 26.46 10.64 16.85
CA VAL A 26 25.03 10.92 16.95
C VAL A 26 24.36 10.10 18.06
N GLU A 27 24.67 8.81 18.17
CA GLU A 27 24.11 7.92 19.20
C GLU A 27 24.42 8.41 20.62
N GLU A 28 25.66 8.81 20.89
CA GLU A 28 26.05 9.33 22.21
C GLU A 28 25.31 10.63 22.54
N VAL A 29 25.27 11.56 21.59
CA VAL A 29 24.61 12.86 21.77
C VAL A 29 23.10 12.67 22.01
N VAL A 30 22.46 11.82 21.21
CA VAL A 30 21.03 11.51 21.32
C VAL A 30 20.71 10.71 22.59
N GLY A 31 21.58 9.79 22.99
CA GLY A 31 21.46 9.05 24.25
C GLY A 31 21.51 9.97 25.47
N ARG A 32 22.43 10.94 25.47
CA ARG A 32 22.52 11.96 26.53
C ARG A 32 21.33 12.91 26.53
N ALA A 33 20.82 13.31 25.36
CA ALA A 33 19.59 14.11 25.25
C ALA A 33 18.39 13.36 25.85
N THR A 34 18.29 12.07 25.56
CA THR A 34 17.22 11.21 26.05
C THR A 34 17.29 11.00 27.56
N ALA A 35 18.49 10.78 28.10
CA ALA A 35 18.70 10.68 29.55
C ALA A 35 18.32 11.98 30.28
N ARG A 36 18.58 13.13 29.65
CA ARG A 36 18.29 14.46 30.21
C ARG A 36 16.80 14.80 30.24
N PHE A 37 16.08 14.54 29.14
CA PHE A 37 14.66 14.95 29.00
C PHE A 37 13.65 13.84 29.30
N GLY A 38 14.12 12.61 29.48
CA GLY A 38 13.33 11.51 30.02
C GLY A 38 12.34 10.87 29.02
N PRO A 39 11.37 10.09 29.53
CA PRO A 39 10.57 9.16 28.72
C PRO A 39 9.67 9.82 27.67
N SER A 40 9.20 11.05 27.89
CA SER A 40 8.38 11.79 26.93
C SER A 40 9.18 12.17 25.70
N PHE A 41 10.40 12.67 25.89
CA PHE A 41 11.34 12.97 24.82
C PHE A 41 11.76 11.70 24.06
N ALA A 42 12.11 10.63 24.80
CA ALA A 42 12.43 9.33 24.21
C ALA A 42 11.32 8.82 23.28
N ARG A 43 10.06 9.03 23.66
CA ARG A 43 8.88 8.64 22.89
C ARG A 43 8.75 9.41 21.58
N ALA A 44 8.93 10.72 21.62
CA ALA A 44 8.87 11.59 20.43
C ALA A 44 10.04 11.30 19.47
N LEU A 45 11.21 10.99 20.03
CA LEU A 45 12.42 10.70 19.27
C LEU A 45 12.31 9.43 18.41
N ARG A 46 11.54 8.42 18.83
CA ARG A 46 11.38 7.15 18.08
C ARG A 46 10.88 7.34 16.64
N THR A 47 10.17 8.42 16.37
CA THR A 47 9.63 8.73 15.05
C THR A 47 10.41 9.82 14.33
N ALA A 48 11.35 10.48 15.00
CA ALA A 48 12.13 11.57 14.45
C ALA A 48 13.26 11.07 13.55
N GLN A 49 13.64 11.89 12.57
CA GLN A 49 14.81 11.68 11.73
C GLN A 49 15.94 12.58 12.19
N THR A 50 17.16 12.07 12.12
CA THR A 50 18.38 12.79 12.51
C THR A 50 19.12 13.31 11.30
N TRP A 51 19.56 14.55 11.38
CA TRP A 51 20.33 15.24 10.37
C TRP A 51 21.57 15.86 11.00
N VAL A 52 22.72 15.77 10.33
CA VAL A 52 23.98 16.41 10.71
C VAL A 52 24.35 17.38 9.60
N ASN A 53 24.49 18.67 9.91
CA ASN A 53 24.87 19.73 8.96
C ASN A 53 24.04 19.75 7.65
N GLY A 54 22.76 19.37 7.73
CA GLY A 54 21.86 19.36 6.57
C GLY A 54 21.84 18.06 5.77
N GLU A 55 22.58 17.02 6.19
CA GLU A 55 22.51 15.68 5.61
C GLU A 55 21.91 14.66 6.58
N ARG A 56 21.17 13.67 6.05
CA ARG A 56 20.55 12.63 6.88
C ARG A 56 21.63 11.71 7.47
N ALA A 57 21.60 11.51 8.79
CA ALA A 57 22.65 10.80 9.52
C ALA A 57 22.09 9.58 10.28
N GLY A 58 22.93 8.54 10.39
CA GLY A 58 22.65 7.36 11.19
C GLY A 58 23.22 7.48 12.61
N PRO A 59 22.95 6.52 13.51
CA PRO A 59 23.43 6.56 14.90
C PRO A 59 24.96 6.58 15.02
N ALA A 60 25.66 5.85 14.15
CA ALA A 60 27.11 5.74 14.15
C ALA A 60 27.83 6.91 13.43
N THR A 61 27.09 7.92 12.96
CA THR A 61 27.70 9.07 12.29
C THR A 61 28.56 9.86 13.30
N PRO A 62 29.87 10.07 13.02
CA PRO A 62 30.73 10.86 13.89
C PRO A 62 30.34 12.33 13.84
N VAL A 63 30.48 13.03 14.96
CA VAL A 63 30.18 14.46 15.09
C VAL A 63 31.26 15.18 15.88
N GLY A 64 31.60 16.39 15.45
CA GLY A 64 32.55 17.28 16.10
C GLY A 64 31.90 18.49 16.75
N ASP A 65 32.70 19.28 17.46
CA ASP A 65 32.23 20.43 18.24
C ASP A 65 31.56 21.53 17.41
N ASP A 66 31.87 21.64 16.12
CA ASP A 66 31.28 22.61 15.21
C ASP A 66 30.02 22.09 14.49
N ASP A 67 29.66 20.82 14.71
CA ASP A 67 28.54 20.20 14.01
C ASP A 67 27.18 20.55 14.63
N GLU A 68 26.18 20.63 13.76
CA GLU A 68 24.79 20.81 14.11
C GLU A 68 24.00 19.53 13.86
N ILE A 69 23.42 18.96 14.92
CA ILE A 69 22.46 17.88 14.86
C ILE A 69 21.04 18.46 14.88
N ALA A 70 20.24 18.23 13.85
CA ALA A 70 18.82 18.51 13.84
C ALA A 70 18.01 17.24 14.07
N LEU A 71 17.20 17.23 15.13
CA LEU A 71 16.25 16.15 15.41
C LEU A 71 14.87 16.59 14.93
N ILE A 72 14.44 16.05 13.80
CA ILE A 72 13.26 16.50 13.08
C ILE A 72 12.17 15.43 13.25
N PRO A 73 11.14 15.68 14.09
CA PRO A 73 9.94 14.84 14.13
C PRO A 73 9.25 14.87 12.77
N PRO A 74 8.43 13.85 12.44
CA PRO A 74 7.59 13.94 11.25
C PRO A 74 6.74 15.22 11.37
N VAL A 75 6.73 16.02 10.29
CA VAL A 75 6.05 17.32 10.26
C VAL A 75 4.64 17.19 10.83
N ALA A 76 4.33 18.08 11.79
CA ALA A 76 3.06 18.13 12.51
C ALA A 76 1.91 18.29 11.49
N GLY A 77 1.30 17.15 11.17
CA GLY A 77 0.33 16.96 10.10
C GLY A 77 0.07 15.47 9.86
N GLY A 78 1.04 14.61 10.16
CA GLY A 78 0.83 13.16 10.19
C GLY A 78 0.71 12.65 11.62
N THR A 79 -0.46 12.10 11.98
CA THR A 79 -0.60 11.19 13.14
C THR A 79 0.57 10.22 13.16
N ALA A 80 1.25 10.07 14.30
CA ALA A 80 2.27 9.05 14.50
C ALA A 80 1.76 7.74 13.89
N VAL A 81 2.37 7.34 12.78
CA VAL A 81 2.03 6.09 12.12
C VAL A 81 2.53 5.02 13.07
N VAL A 82 1.64 4.55 13.94
CA VAL A 82 1.86 3.29 14.63
C VAL A 82 1.87 2.27 13.51
N ARG A 83 3.08 1.96 13.02
CA ARG A 83 3.30 0.83 12.13
C ARG A 83 2.73 -0.37 12.88
N ALA A 84 1.82 -1.12 12.25
CA ALA A 84 1.50 -2.43 12.79
C ALA A 84 2.84 -3.17 12.97
N PRO A 85 3.09 -3.84 14.10
CA PRO A 85 4.30 -4.66 14.23
C PRO A 85 4.40 -5.55 12.99
N ALA A 86 5.59 -5.61 12.37
CA ALA A 86 5.77 -6.20 11.03
C ALA A 86 5.14 -7.61 10.88
N GLY A 87 5.06 -8.36 11.97
CA GLY A 87 4.37 -9.66 12.03
C GLY A 87 2.85 -9.59 11.80
N LEU A 88 2.14 -8.56 12.27
CA LEU A 88 0.70 -8.39 12.04
C LEU A 88 0.38 -8.02 10.59
N GLU A 89 1.21 -7.18 9.97
CA GLU A 89 1.09 -6.85 8.54
C GLU A 89 1.28 -8.10 7.68
N LEU A 90 2.37 -8.84 7.91
CA LEU A 90 2.62 -10.10 7.22
C LEU A 90 1.51 -11.12 7.44
N ALA A 91 1.03 -11.27 8.69
CA ALA A 91 -0.07 -12.18 9.01
C ALA A 91 -1.36 -11.81 8.26
N THR A 92 -1.68 -10.51 8.16
CA THR A 92 -2.87 -10.05 7.43
C THR A 92 -2.73 -10.34 5.93
N LEU A 93 -1.59 -10.02 5.33
CA LEU A 93 -1.31 -10.32 3.92
C LEU A 93 -1.37 -11.84 3.64
N ALA A 94 -0.78 -12.65 4.53
CA ALA A 94 -0.79 -14.10 4.41
C ALA A 94 -2.21 -14.67 4.53
N VAL A 95 -3.01 -14.21 5.49
CA VAL A 95 -4.41 -14.64 5.69
C VAL A 95 -5.27 -14.28 4.48
N LEU A 96 -5.17 -13.06 3.96
CA LEU A 96 -5.93 -12.63 2.78
C LEU A 96 -5.52 -13.44 1.54
N THR A 97 -4.22 -13.64 1.34
CA THR A 97 -3.70 -14.46 0.24
C THR A 97 -4.21 -15.90 0.35
N ALA A 98 -4.11 -16.51 1.53
CA ALA A 98 -4.61 -17.86 1.78
C ALA A 98 -6.11 -17.97 1.55
N ALA A 99 -6.91 -17.00 2.00
CA ALA A 99 -8.35 -16.98 1.79
C ALA A 99 -8.71 -16.95 0.29
N LEU A 100 -7.96 -16.23 -0.54
CA LEU A 100 -8.14 -16.21 -1.99
C LEU A 100 -7.81 -17.56 -2.64
N PHE A 101 -6.70 -18.20 -2.24
CA PHE A 101 -6.34 -19.54 -2.72
C PHE A 101 -7.36 -20.60 -2.32
N VAL A 102 -7.74 -20.63 -1.04
CA VAL A 102 -8.75 -21.56 -0.51
C VAL A 102 -10.10 -21.33 -1.19
N GLY A 103 -10.51 -20.07 -1.31
CA GLY A 103 -11.74 -19.71 -2.02
C GLY A 103 -11.73 -20.22 -3.47
N ASN A 104 -10.62 -19.99 -4.19
CA ASN A 104 -10.46 -20.44 -5.58
C ASN A 104 -10.58 -21.95 -5.74
N ALA A 105 -9.95 -22.72 -4.83
CA ALA A 105 -9.93 -24.18 -4.85
C ALA A 105 -11.26 -24.82 -4.40
N LEU A 106 -12.03 -24.13 -3.55
CA LEU A 106 -13.33 -24.64 -3.09
C LEU A 106 -14.42 -24.45 -4.15
N SER A 107 -14.65 -23.20 -4.57
CA SER A 107 -15.64 -22.86 -5.60
C SER A 107 -15.61 -21.38 -5.95
N LEU A 108 -16.21 -20.99 -7.07
CA LEU A 108 -16.40 -19.58 -7.43
C LEU A 108 -17.16 -18.77 -6.36
N GLN A 109 -18.10 -19.38 -5.62
CA GLN A 109 -18.85 -18.70 -4.57
C GLN A 109 -17.95 -18.33 -3.38
N TRP A 110 -17.11 -19.28 -2.95
CA TRP A 110 -16.15 -19.05 -1.88
C TRP A 110 -15.07 -18.06 -2.28
N LEU A 111 -14.62 -18.08 -3.55
CA LEU A 111 -13.74 -17.05 -4.09
C LEU A 111 -14.41 -15.67 -4.07
N ALA A 112 -15.67 -15.56 -4.47
CA ALA A 112 -16.42 -14.30 -4.44
C ALA A 112 -16.50 -13.72 -3.01
N VAL A 113 -16.75 -14.58 -2.01
CA VAL A 113 -16.71 -14.17 -0.59
C VAL A 113 -15.33 -13.65 -0.20
N ALA A 114 -14.26 -14.38 -0.54
CA ALA A 114 -12.89 -13.97 -0.24
C ALA A 114 -12.53 -12.64 -0.91
N LEU A 115 -12.96 -12.41 -2.16
CA LEU A 115 -12.77 -11.16 -2.89
C LEU A 115 -13.51 -9.99 -2.24
N VAL A 116 -14.77 -10.18 -1.83
CA VAL A 116 -15.54 -9.14 -1.13
C VAL A 116 -14.89 -8.78 0.20
N LEU A 117 -14.49 -9.76 1.00
CA LEU A 117 -13.81 -9.52 2.28
C LEU A 117 -12.48 -8.80 2.08
N THR A 118 -11.67 -9.25 1.13
CA THR A 118 -10.36 -8.64 0.82
C THR A 118 -10.54 -7.20 0.33
N GLY A 119 -11.45 -6.98 -0.62
CA GLY A 119 -11.73 -5.64 -1.15
C GLY A 119 -12.39 -4.72 -0.12
N ALA A 120 -13.16 -5.26 0.82
CA ALA A 120 -13.73 -4.46 1.90
C ALA A 120 -12.66 -3.98 2.89
N ILE A 121 -11.75 -4.87 3.27
CA ILE A 121 -10.61 -4.55 4.14
C ILE A 121 -9.69 -3.54 3.43
N TRP A 122 -9.39 -3.74 2.16
CA TRP A 122 -8.64 -2.79 1.34
C TRP A 122 -9.31 -1.41 1.29
N GLY A 123 -10.62 -1.38 1.01
CA GLY A 123 -11.41 -0.15 0.94
C GLY A 123 -11.41 0.64 2.26
N GLN A 124 -11.48 -0.06 3.40
CA GLN A 124 -11.35 0.56 4.73
C GLN A 124 -9.94 1.12 4.97
N ASP A 125 -8.90 0.37 4.64
CA ASP A 125 -7.51 0.78 4.87
C ASP A 125 -7.13 2.00 4.01
N VAL A 126 -7.46 1.99 2.71
CA VAL A 126 -7.13 3.09 1.79
C VAL A 126 -7.92 4.36 2.12
N ALA A 127 -9.23 4.24 2.39
CA ALA A 127 -10.06 5.39 2.77
C ALA A 127 -9.65 5.94 4.14
N GLY A 128 -9.37 5.07 5.11
CA GLY A 128 -8.88 5.48 6.42
C GLY A 128 -7.53 6.21 6.35
N ALA A 129 -6.60 5.74 5.50
CA ALA A 129 -5.32 6.40 5.29
C ALA A 129 -5.48 7.76 4.57
N ALA A 130 -6.31 7.84 3.53
CA ALA A 130 -6.61 9.10 2.85
C ALA A 130 -7.24 10.14 3.80
N ASN A 131 -8.21 9.72 4.62
CA ASN A 131 -8.86 10.59 5.59
C ASN A 131 -7.90 11.10 6.66
N ARG A 132 -6.96 10.27 7.14
CA ARG A 132 -5.92 10.70 8.09
C ARG A 132 -4.99 11.76 7.50
N ARG A 133 -4.81 11.77 6.18
CA ARG A 133 -4.06 12.80 5.45
C ARG A 133 -4.87 14.08 5.19
N GLY A 134 -6.18 14.07 5.43
CA GLY A 134 -7.08 15.19 5.13
C GLY A 134 -7.72 15.13 3.74
N LEU A 135 -7.57 14.01 3.01
CA LEU A 135 -8.31 13.74 1.78
C LEU A 135 -9.57 12.94 2.11
N GLY A 136 -10.74 13.59 2.02
CA GLY A 136 -12.03 12.96 2.28
C GLY A 136 -12.32 11.80 1.31
N VAL A 137 -12.31 10.56 1.80
CA VAL A 137 -12.66 9.37 1.01
C VAL A 137 -13.65 8.51 1.78
N GLY A 138 -14.80 8.22 1.16
CA GLY A 138 -15.80 7.32 1.72
C GLY A 138 -15.42 5.85 1.52
N ALA A 139 -15.19 5.11 2.61
CA ALA A 139 -14.96 3.67 2.55
C ALA A 139 -16.19 2.90 2.06
N VAL A 140 -17.39 3.34 2.45
CA VAL A 140 -18.66 2.65 2.14
C VAL A 140 -18.92 2.56 0.62
N PRO A 141 -18.82 3.65 -0.17
CA PRO A 141 -18.91 3.57 -1.64
C PRO A 141 -17.93 2.57 -2.27
N ILE A 142 -16.69 2.50 -1.77
CA ILE A 142 -15.68 1.57 -2.30
C ILE A 142 -16.09 0.12 -2.03
N ILE A 143 -16.53 -0.18 -0.80
CA ILE A 143 -16.97 -1.52 -0.40
C ILE A 143 -18.20 -1.96 -1.21
N LEU A 144 -19.18 -1.07 -1.36
CA LEU A 144 -20.38 -1.34 -2.14
C LEU A 144 -20.06 -1.52 -3.63
N ALA A 145 -19.12 -0.75 -4.17
CA ALA A 145 -18.64 -0.89 -5.54
C ALA A 145 -17.95 -2.24 -5.80
N VAL A 146 -17.04 -2.65 -4.90
CA VAL A 146 -16.41 -3.97 -4.94
C VAL A 146 -17.47 -5.08 -4.87
N THR A 147 -18.37 -5.00 -3.90
CA THR A 147 -19.41 -6.01 -3.68
C THR A 147 -20.36 -6.11 -4.87
N GLY A 148 -20.84 -4.97 -5.36
CA GLY A 148 -21.71 -4.88 -6.52
C GLY A 148 -21.04 -5.42 -7.78
N SER A 149 -19.75 -5.15 -7.97
CA SER A 149 -19.00 -5.68 -9.11
C SER A 149 -18.78 -7.18 -9.04
N VAL A 150 -18.44 -7.74 -7.87
CA VAL A 150 -18.32 -9.19 -7.69
C VAL A 150 -19.63 -9.90 -8.01
N LEU A 151 -20.76 -9.38 -7.51
CA LEU A 151 -22.09 -9.95 -7.76
C LEU A 151 -22.51 -9.81 -9.24
N ALA A 152 -22.29 -8.63 -9.84
CA ALA A 152 -22.63 -8.38 -11.23
C ALA A 152 -21.77 -9.24 -12.18
N ALA A 153 -20.46 -9.35 -11.92
CA ALA A 153 -19.55 -10.19 -12.67
C ALA A 153 -19.91 -11.68 -12.52
N TYR A 154 -20.27 -12.12 -11.31
CA TYR A 154 -20.71 -13.49 -11.06
C TYR A 154 -21.95 -13.86 -11.88
N ARG A 155 -22.91 -12.92 -11.98
CA ARG A 155 -24.18 -13.17 -12.66
C ARG A 155 -24.16 -12.92 -14.18
N PHE A 156 -23.39 -11.94 -14.63
CA PHE A 156 -23.44 -11.41 -16.00
C PHE A 156 -22.06 -11.30 -16.67
N GLY A 157 -21.01 -11.87 -16.08
CA GLY A 157 -19.66 -11.89 -16.63
C GLY A 157 -19.09 -10.48 -16.87
N ALA A 158 -18.36 -10.32 -17.97
CA ALA A 158 -17.68 -9.08 -18.32
C ALA A 158 -18.62 -7.87 -18.47
N THR A 159 -19.85 -8.10 -18.96
CA THR A 159 -20.86 -7.04 -19.09
C THR A 159 -21.31 -6.54 -17.72
N GLY A 160 -21.54 -7.46 -16.77
CA GLY A 160 -21.88 -7.11 -15.40
C GLY A 160 -20.79 -6.30 -14.71
N MET A 161 -19.53 -6.72 -14.86
CA MET A 161 -18.38 -5.96 -14.37
C MET A 161 -18.31 -4.55 -14.95
N ALA A 162 -18.50 -4.39 -16.27
CA ALA A 162 -18.44 -3.09 -16.93
C ALA A 162 -19.53 -2.14 -16.40
N VAL A 163 -20.77 -2.62 -16.28
CA VAL A 163 -21.89 -1.86 -15.72
C VAL A 163 -21.62 -1.49 -14.26
N ALA A 164 -21.13 -2.43 -13.45
CA ALA A 164 -20.81 -2.18 -12.04
C ALA A 164 -19.66 -1.18 -11.86
N THR A 165 -18.66 -1.20 -12.74
CA THR A 165 -17.54 -0.23 -12.72
C THR A 165 -18.03 1.19 -13.02
N ALA A 166 -18.89 1.36 -14.04
CA ALA A 166 -19.52 2.66 -14.29
C ALA A 166 -20.45 3.09 -13.14
N GLY A 167 -21.22 2.14 -12.59
CA GLY A 167 -22.06 2.35 -11.42
C GLY A 167 -21.28 2.75 -10.16
N ALA A 168 -20.05 2.28 -9.99
CA ALA A 168 -19.18 2.63 -8.86
C ALA A 168 -18.80 4.12 -8.85
N VAL A 169 -18.53 4.69 -10.03
CA VAL A 169 -18.27 6.12 -10.19
C VAL A 169 -19.50 6.92 -9.76
N LEU A 170 -20.66 6.58 -10.30
CA LEU A 170 -21.93 7.25 -9.98
C LEU A 170 -22.28 7.12 -8.50
N LEU A 171 -22.10 5.92 -7.91
CA LEU A 171 -22.33 5.67 -6.50
C LEU A 171 -21.47 6.58 -5.63
N SER A 172 -20.18 6.70 -5.93
CA SER A 172 -19.26 7.58 -5.21
C SER A 172 -19.67 9.06 -5.32
N MET A 173 -20.05 9.51 -6.51
CA MET A 173 -20.51 10.88 -6.74
C MET A 173 -21.79 11.18 -5.96
N VAL A 174 -22.80 10.30 -6.03
CA VAL A 174 -24.07 10.43 -5.30
C VAL A 174 -23.83 10.43 -3.79
N TRP A 175 -22.96 9.55 -3.29
CA TRP A 175 -22.60 9.51 -1.87
C TRP A 175 -21.98 10.82 -1.38
N SER A 176 -21.19 11.48 -2.24
CA SER A 176 -20.54 12.76 -1.94
C SER A 176 -21.54 13.92 -1.84
N VAL A 177 -22.67 13.86 -2.54
CA VAL A 177 -23.76 14.86 -2.41
C VAL A 177 -24.33 14.86 -1.00
N ALA A 178 -24.62 13.66 -0.47
CA ALA A 178 -25.20 13.46 0.86
C ALA A 178 -24.21 13.72 2.01
N THR A 179 -22.90 13.73 1.72
CA THR A 179 -21.84 13.73 2.74
C THR A 179 -20.98 15.00 2.64
N PRO A 180 -21.19 16.05 3.46
CA PRO A 180 -20.57 17.35 3.27
C PRO A 180 -19.04 17.38 3.17
N HIS A 181 -18.34 16.55 3.94
CA HIS A 181 -16.88 16.48 3.95
C HIS A 181 -16.28 15.79 2.70
N LEU A 182 -17.10 15.16 1.85
CA LEU A 182 -16.69 14.52 0.59
C LEU A 182 -16.96 15.38 -0.64
N ARG A 183 -17.58 16.56 -0.47
CA ARG A 183 -17.91 17.48 -1.58
C ARG A 183 -16.74 18.15 -2.29
N PRO A 184 -15.54 18.34 -1.69
CA PRO A 184 -14.41 18.90 -2.42
C PRO A 184 -14.11 18.08 -3.68
N VAL A 185 -13.73 18.75 -4.78
CA VAL A 185 -13.49 18.09 -6.08
C VAL A 185 -12.45 16.97 -5.98
N GLU A 186 -11.39 17.20 -5.20
CA GLU A 186 -10.34 16.21 -4.93
C GLU A 186 -10.89 14.95 -4.23
N SER A 187 -11.81 15.12 -3.28
CA SER A 187 -12.48 14.03 -2.55
C SER A 187 -13.40 13.23 -3.47
N ILE A 188 -14.19 13.92 -4.32
CA ILE A 188 -15.06 13.28 -5.31
C ILE A 188 -14.22 12.47 -6.29
N ALA A 189 -13.17 13.08 -6.87
CA ALA A 189 -12.31 12.44 -7.86
C ALA A 189 -11.59 11.22 -7.27
N ALA A 190 -11.01 11.36 -6.08
CA ALA A 190 -10.32 10.27 -5.39
C ALA A 190 -11.27 9.13 -5.03
N GLY A 191 -12.43 9.44 -4.45
CA GLY A 191 -13.44 8.44 -4.10
C GLY A 191 -13.97 7.70 -5.32
N ALA A 192 -14.28 8.42 -6.41
CA ALA A 192 -14.75 7.84 -7.66
C ALA A 192 -13.69 6.94 -8.32
N LEU A 193 -12.42 7.37 -8.35
CA LEU A 193 -11.32 6.58 -8.88
C LEU A 193 -11.10 5.30 -8.08
N LEU A 194 -11.06 5.38 -6.75
CA LEU A 194 -10.87 4.22 -5.87
C LEU A 194 -12.03 3.24 -5.97
N ALA A 195 -13.28 3.73 -6.04
CA ALA A 195 -14.45 2.89 -6.24
C ALA A 195 -14.43 2.20 -7.62
N ALA A 196 -14.04 2.91 -8.68
CA ALA A 196 -13.91 2.34 -10.02
C ALA A 196 -12.81 1.28 -10.10
N ILE A 197 -11.63 1.54 -9.50
CA ILE A 197 -10.53 0.57 -9.43
C ILE A 197 -10.96 -0.68 -8.66
N GLY A 198 -11.57 -0.50 -7.48
CA GLY A 198 -12.09 -1.59 -6.66
C GLY A 198 -13.10 -2.45 -7.42
N ALA A 199 -14.07 -1.82 -8.07
CA ALA A 199 -15.07 -2.51 -8.89
C ALA A 199 -14.43 -3.25 -10.08
N PHE A 200 -13.62 -2.57 -10.87
CA PHE A 200 -12.99 -3.15 -12.05
C PHE A 200 -12.11 -4.35 -11.69
N GLY A 201 -11.20 -4.18 -10.72
CA GLY A 201 -10.28 -5.24 -10.33
C GLY A 201 -10.99 -6.44 -9.72
N ALA A 202 -11.92 -6.23 -8.77
CA ALA A 202 -12.65 -7.33 -8.16
C ALA A 202 -13.54 -8.08 -9.16
N GLY A 203 -14.21 -7.34 -10.06
CA GLY A 203 -14.99 -7.94 -11.13
C GLY A 203 -14.12 -8.70 -12.13
N ALA A 204 -12.95 -8.18 -12.47
CA ALA A 204 -12.02 -8.83 -13.40
C ALA A 204 -11.55 -10.20 -12.89
N LEU A 205 -11.32 -10.33 -11.57
CA LEU A 205 -10.96 -11.61 -10.96
C LEU A 205 -12.09 -12.63 -10.98
N VAL A 206 -13.35 -12.19 -10.83
CA VAL A 206 -14.51 -13.07 -11.01
C VAL A 206 -14.63 -13.52 -12.46
N VAL A 207 -14.47 -12.61 -13.42
CA VAL A 207 -14.52 -12.96 -14.86
C VAL A 207 -13.35 -13.87 -15.26
N LEU A 208 -12.16 -13.65 -14.68
CA LEU A 208 -11.01 -14.53 -14.86
C LEU A 208 -11.31 -15.94 -14.35
N ARG A 209 -11.87 -16.07 -13.14
CA ARG A 209 -12.25 -17.38 -12.59
C ARG A 209 -13.36 -18.07 -13.38
N LEU A 210 -14.28 -17.32 -13.97
CA LEU A 210 -15.32 -17.84 -14.86
C LEU A 210 -14.74 -18.42 -16.16
N ARG A 211 -13.59 -17.91 -16.64
CA ARG A 211 -12.86 -18.48 -17.78
C ARG A 211 -12.19 -19.80 -17.41
N SER A 212 -11.37 -19.79 -16.36
CA SER A 212 -10.59 -20.95 -15.96
C SER A 212 -10.11 -20.86 -14.51
N GLU A 213 -10.15 -22.00 -13.82
CA GLU A 213 -9.53 -22.15 -12.50
C GLU A 213 -8.01 -22.05 -12.56
N ALA A 214 -7.41 -22.60 -13.62
CA ALA A 214 -5.97 -22.56 -13.83
C ALA A 214 -5.47 -21.14 -14.07
N GLU A 215 -6.16 -20.36 -14.91
CA GLU A 215 -5.80 -18.94 -15.15
C GLU A 215 -5.87 -18.11 -13.87
N MET A 216 -6.92 -18.33 -13.04
CA MET A 216 -7.03 -17.67 -11.74
C MET A 216 -5.93 -18.10 -10.78
N THR A 217 -5.58 -19.39 -10.76
CA THR A 217 -4.49 -19.92 -9.92
C THR A 217 -3.15 -19.30 -10.32
N SER A 218 -2.88 -19.20 -11.61
CA SER A 218 -1.69 -18.53 -12.14
C SER A 218 -1.61 -17.07 -11.68
N PHE A 219 -2.72 -16.33 -11.76
CA PHE A 219 -2.77 -14.97 -11.26
C PHE A 219 -2.49 -14.88 -9.75
N LEU A 220 -3.09 -15.76 -8.95
CA LEU A 220 -2.87 -15.78 -7.50
C LEU A 220 -1.41 -16.06 -7.13
N VAL A 221 -0.74 -16.97 -7.86
CA VAL A 221 0.69 -17.26 -7.68
C VAL A 221 1.53 -16.04 -8.04
N VAL A 222 1.26 -15.39 -9.17
CA VAL A 222 1.94 -14.15 -9.58
C VAL A 222 1.82 -13.09 -8.49
N VAL A 223 0.62 -12.82 -8.01
CA VAL A 223 0.38 -11.82 -6.96
C VAL A 223 1.05 -12.19 -5.64
N ALA A 224 0.98 -13.46 -5.21
CA ALA A 224 1.60 -13.91 -3.98
C ALA A 224 3.11 -13.67 -3.99
N VAL A 225 3.77 -13.98 -5.12
CA VAL A 225 5.21 -13.74 -5.29
C VAL A 225 5.53 -12.25 -5.32
N VAL A 226 4.73 -11.44 -6.03
CA VAL A 226 4.89 -9.97 -6.09
C VAL A 226 4.80 -9.35 -4.69
N VAL A 227 3.76 -9.72 -3.93
CA VAL A 227 3.53 -9.22 -2.58
C VAL A 227 4.66 -9.67 -1.65
N ALA A 228 5.06 -10.94 -1.71
CA ALA A 228 6.14 -11.47 -0.88
C ALA A 228 7.50 -10.83 -1.19
N ALA A 229 7.86 -10.70 -2.47
CA ALA A 229 9.12 -10.06 -2.90
C ALA A 229 9.16 -8.58 -2.50
N SER A 230 8.05 -7.88 -2.71
CA SER A 230 7.93 -6.47 -2.35
C SER A 230 7.95 -6.24 -0.84
N TRP A 231 7.32 -7.12 -0.06
CA TRP A 231 7.36 -7.06 1.40
C TRP A 231 8.76 -7.38 1.93
N ALA A 232 9.40 -8.44 1.43
CA ALA A 232 10.73 -8.87 1.86
C ALA A 232 11.76 -7.74 1.64
N THR A 233 11.80 -7.17 0.43
CA THR A 233 12.68 -6.04 0.11
C THR A 233 12.38 -4.78 0.92
N ALA A 234 11.12 -4.50 1.22
CA ALA A 234 10.75 -3.37 2.09
C ALA A 234 11.07 -3.60 3.58
N SER A 235 11.26 -4.86 3.98
CA SER A 235 11.52 -5.27 5.38
C SER A 235 13.02 -5.39 5.70
N THR A 236 13.86 -5.58 4.69
CA THR A 236 15.30 -5.75 4.84
C THR A 236 16.07 -4.63 4.13
N ASP A 237 16.89 -3.86 4.85
CA ASP A 237 17.82 -2.88 4.25
C ASP A 237 18.98 -3.55 3.47
N LEU A 238 18.88 -4.85 3.17
CA LEU A 238 19.98 -5.71 2.72
C LEU A 238 20.03 -5.93 1.20
N VAL A 239 18.98 -5.56 0.46
CA VAL A 239 18.89 -5.85 -0.98
C VAL A 239 19.13 -4.57 -1.80
N PRO A 240 20.03 -4.58 -2.80
CA PRO A 240 20.30 -3.41 -3.64
C PRO A 240 19.16 -3.06 -4.62
N VAL A 241 18.00 -3.70 -4.51
CA VAL A 241 16.87 -3.59 -5.45
C VAL A 241 15.68 -3.01 -4.70
N ASP A 242 15.05 -1.97 -5.27
CA ASP A 242 13.88 -1.35 -4.68
C ASP A 242 12.64 -2.28 -4.71
N PRO A 243 11.66 -2.08 -3.82
CA PRO A 243 10.50 -2.97 -3.73
C PRO A 243 9.62 -3.05 -4.98
N LEU A 244 9.62 -2.02 -5.85
CA LEU A 244 8.85 -2.04 -7.09
C LEU A 244 9.54 -2.92 -8.12
N THR A 245 10.84 -2.75 -8.29
CA THR A 245 11.65 -3.58 -9.19
C THR A 245 11.64 -5.05 -8.75
N ALA A 246 11.78 -5.32 -7.46
CA ALA A 246 11.69 -6.67 -6.92
C ALA A 246 10.31 -7.32 -7.17
N GLY A 247 9.24 -6.56 -6.96
CA GLY A 247 7.88 -7.01 -7.28
C GLY A 247 7.69 -7.29 -8.77
N ALA A 248 8.14 -6.38 -9.65
CA ALA A 248 7.99 -6.53 -11.09
C ALA A 248 8.77 -7.74 -11.64
N LEU A 249 10.02 -7.95 -11.20
CA LEU A 249 10.79 -9.14 -11.57
C LEU A 249 10.15 -10.42 -11.02
N GLY A 250 9.65 -10.37 -9.78
CA GLY A 250 8.89 -11.45 -9.17
C GLY A 250 7.64 -11.83 -9.96
N ALA A 251 6.91 -10.85 -10.49
CA ALA A 251 5.72 -11.08 -11.32
C ALA A 251 6.06 -11.88 -12.58
N VAL A 252 7.12 -11.48 -13.30
CA VAL A 252 7.54 -12.13 -14.55
C VAL A 252 8.03 -13.56 -14.28
N GLY A 253 8.88 -13.74 -13.27
CA GLY A 253 9.36 -15.07 -12.87
C GLY A 253 8.23 -16.00 -12.43
N ALA A 254 7.30 -15.49 -11.63
CA ALA A 254 6.11 -16.22 -11.22
C ALA A 254 5.18 -16.52 -12.41
N GLY A 255 5.08 -15.62 -13.39
CA GLY A 255 4.31 -15.84 -14.61
C GLY A 255 4.84 -16.98 -15.47
N ILE A 256 6.17 -17.10 -15.59
CA ILE A 256 6.82 -18.21 -16.30
C ILE A 256 6.53 -19.53 -15.57
N LEU A 257 6.75 -19.58 -14.26
CA LEU A 257 6.46 -20.77 -13.46
C LEU A 257 4.98 -21.14 -13.52
N ALA A 258 4.10 -20.15 -13.37
CA ALA A 258 2.68 -20.38 -13.39
C ALA A 258 2.19 -20.86 -14.76
N GLY A 259 2.75 -20.28 -15.82
CA GLY A 259 2.46 -20.70 -17.18
C GLY A 259 2.93 -22.13 -17.47
N ALA A 260 4.05 -22.55 -16.91
CA ALA A 260 4.57 -23.91 -17.06
C ALA A 260 3.79 -24.96 -16.25
N VAL A 261 3.21 -24.58 -15.11
CA VAL A 261 2.57 -25.53 -14.18
C VAL A 261 1.06 -25.63 -14.38
N TRP A 262 0.36 -24.51 -14.61
CA TRP A 262 -1.10 -24.48 -14.61
C TRP A 262 -1.72 -24.12 -15.97
N SER A 263 -1.04 -23.38 -16.84
CA SER A 263 -1.66 -22.94 -18.11
C SER A 263 -1.45 -23.92 -19.26
N GLU A 264 -2.43 -24.01 -20.15
CA GLU A 264 -2.31 -24.73 -21.42
C GLU A 264 -1.32 -24.03 -22.36
N GLU A 265 -1.28 -22.69 -22.33
CA GLU A 265 -0.38 -21.88 -23.15
C GLU A 265 0.53 -21.00 -22.27
N LEU A 266 1.84 -21.25 -22.36
CA LEU A 266 2.85 -20.52 -21.60
C LEU A 266 2.83 -19.01 -21.92
N TRP A 267 2.82 -18.65 -23.20
CA TRP A 267 3.05 -17.27 -23.63
C TRP A 267 1.95 -16.29 -23.20
N PRO A 268 0.65 -16.58 -23.37
CA PRO A 268 -0.40 -15.71 -22.86
C PRO A 268 -0.29 -15.46 -21.36
N THR A 269 0.05 -16.49 -20.57
CA THR A 269 0.22 -16.37 -19.11
C THR A 269 1.41 -15.48 -18.75
N VAL A 270 2.54 -15.61 -19.45
CA VAL A 270 3.72 -14.76 -19.24
C VAL A 270 3.42 -13.30 -19.59
N VAL A 271 2.75 -13.04 -20.72
CA VAL A 271 2.39 -11.67 -21.13
C VAL A 271 1.37 -11.08 -20.16
N ALA A 272 0.39 -11.88 -19.71
CA ALA A 272 -0.57 -11.46 -18.70
C ALA A 272 0.10 -11.16 -17.36
N ALA A 273 1.10 -11.93 -16.94
CA ALA A 273 1.88 -11.67 -15.73
C ALA A 273 2.72 -10.38 -15.85
N ALA A 274 3.29 -10.10 -17.01
CA ALA A 274 3.95 -8.81 -17.28
C ALA A 274 2.96 -7.64 -17.19
N ALA A 275 1.75 -7.80 -17.74
CA ALA A 275 0.69 -6.80 -17.61
C ALA A 275 0.23 -6.63 -16.16
N ALA A 276 0.15 -7.72 -15.39
CA ALA A 276 -0.12 -7.67 -13.95
C ALA A 276 0.97 -6.92 -13.19
N ALA A 277 2.24 -7.06 -13.58
CA ALA A 277 3.35 -6.29 -13.01
C ALA A 277 3.15 -4.78 -13.24
N VAL A 278 2.83 -4.38 -14.48
CA VAL A 278 2.54 -2.97 -14.82
C VAL A 278 1.33 -2.45 -14.05
N GLY A 279 0.24 -3.23 -14.03
CA GLY A 279 -0.96 -2.92 -13.27
C GLY A 279 -0.68 -2.79 -11.77
N TRP A 280 0.18 -3.65 -11.22
CA TRP A 280 0.59 -3.60 -9.82
C TRP A 280 1.37 -2.33 -9.48
N VAL A 281 2.35 -1.95 -10.31
CA VAL A 281 3.08 -0.68 -10.13
C VAL A 281 2.11 0.52 -10.21
N ALA A 282 1.21 0.52 -11.21
CA ALA A 282 0.21 1.58 -11.37
C ALA A 282 -0.71 1.66 -10.15
N GLY A 283 -1.21 0.53 -9.64
CA GLY A 283 -2.07 0.50 -8.46
C GLY A 283 -1.35 0.94 -7.18
N ARG A 284 -0.06 0.60 -7.01
CA ARG A 284 0.74 1.15 -5.90
C ARG A 284 0.90 2.67 -6.00
N ASN A 285 1.08 3.21 -7.19
CA ASN A 285 1.17 4.65 -7.40
C ASN A 285 -0.14 5.36 -7.06
N VAL A 286 -1.28 4.79 -7.46
CA VAL A 286 -2.60 5.30 -7.06
C VAL A 286 -2.79 5.23 -5.54
N GLY A 287 -2.43 4.11 -4.92
CA GLY A 287 -2.46 3.94 -3.47
C GLY A 287 -1.59 4.97 -2.75
N SER A 288 -0.35 5.18 -3.22
CA SER A 288 0.55 6.22 -2.72
C SER A 288 -0.08 7.62 -2.82
N LEU A 289 -0.63 7.98 -3.98
CA LEU A 289 -1.31 9.27 -4.15
C LEU A 289 -2.46 9.46 -3.16
N ALA A 290 -3.28 8.43 -2.96
CA ALA A 290 -4.39 8.49 -2.01
C ALA A 290 -3.88 8.64 -0.56
N ARG A 291 -2.87 7.85 -0.18
CA ARG A 291 -2.39 7.72 1.20
C ARG A 291 -1.44 8.83 1.64
N SER A 292 -0.55 9.28 0.76
CA SER A 292 0.54 10.20 1.11
C SER A 292 0.62 11.46 0.24
N GLY A 293 -0.07 11.50 -0.92
CA GLY A 293 -0.19 12.73 -1.72
C GLY A 293 0.90 13.01 -2.71
N GLY A 294 1.79 12.06 -2.87
CA GLY A 294 2.85 12.10 -3.85
C GLY A 294 3.16 10.70 -4.33
N PHE A 295 3.99 10.65 -5.36
CA PHE A 295 4.60 9.42 -5.85
C PHE A 295 5.87 9.17 -5.05
N PHE A 296 5.83 8.19 -4.16
CA PHE A 296 7.01 7.77 -3.41
C PHE A 296 7.52 6.47 -4.00
N MET A 297 8.65 6.54 -4.71
CA MET A 297 9.33 5.36 -5.28
C MET A 297 10.21 4.65 -4.25
N SER A 298 10.55 5.34 -3.14
CA SER A 298 11.30 4.78 -2.02
C SER A 298 10.70 5.26 -0.69
N GLY A 299 10.69 4.39 0.32
CA GLY A 299 10.22 4.69 1.67
C GLY A 299 8.84 4.13 2.05
N SER A 300 8.52 4.19 3.35
CA SER A 300 7.27 3.65 3.90
C SER A 300 6.08 4.57 3.58
N THR A 301 5.10 4.05 2.84
CA THR A 301 3.81 4.69 2.60
C THR A 301 2.83 4.41 3.75
N LEU A 302 1.92 5.35 4.03
CA LEU A 302 0.95 5.27 5.12
C LEU A 302 -0.13 4.19 4.89
N GLY A 303 -0.16 3.14 5.70
CA GLY A 303 -1.19 2.10 5.64
C GLY A 303 -0.68 0.74 6.07
N SER A 304 -1.59 -0.18 6.39
CA SER A 304 -1.24 -1.56 6.76
C SER A 304 -1.27 -2.52 5.58
N LEU A 305 -1.89 -2.13 4.46
CA LEU A 305 -2.10 -2.98 3.28
C LEU A 305 -1.62 -2.32 1.99
N VAL A 306 -0.57 -1.51 2.06
CA VAL A 306 -0.04 -0.80 0.88
C VAL A 306 0.46 -1.76 -0.20
N HIS A 307 0.85 -2.98 0.19
CA HIS A 307 1.22 -4.03 -0.75
C HIS A 307 0.04 -4.56 -1.59
N LEU A 308 -1.20 -4.37 -1.13
CA LEU A 308 -2.42 -4.78 -1.84
C LEU A 308 -2.95 -3.72 -2.81
N ASP A 309 -2.52 -2.46 -2.71
CA ASP A 309 -3.00 -1.39 -3.59
C ASP A 309 -2.75 -1.70 -5.07
N GLY A 310 -1.64 -2.39 -5.37
CA GLY A 310 -1.32 -2.84 -6.72
C GLY A 310 -2.15 -4.04 -7.20
N VAL A 311 -2.60 -4.90 -6.29
CA VAL A 311 -3.16 -6.21 -6.63
C VAL A 311 -4.48 -6.10 -7.39
N ILE A 312 -5.32 -5.14 -6.99
CA ILE A 312 -6.63 -4.93 -7.62
C ILE A 312 -6.47 -4.51 -9.10
N VAL A 313 -5.54 -3.59 -9.37
CA VAL A 313 -5.25 -3.14 -10.74
C VAL A 313 -4.54 -4.23 -11.54
N ALA A 314 -3.66 -5.01 -10.89
CA ALA A 314 -2.98 -6.16 -11.50
C ALA A 314 -3.97 -7.20 -12.04
N GLY A 315 -5.04 -7.50 -11.29
CA GLY A 315 -6.09 -8.43 -11.73
C GLY A 315 -6.79 -8.00 -13.01
N GLY A 316 -7.13 -6.71 -13.10
CA GLY A 316 -7.72 -6.12 -14.30
C GLY A 316 -6.79 -6.18 -15.51
N ALA A 317 -5.51 -5.87 -15.33
CA ALA A 317 -4.51 -5.92 -16.40
C ALA A 317 -4.24 -7.35 -16.89
N PHE A 318 -4.12 -8.31 -15.97
CA PHE A 318 -3.93 -9.73 -16.27
C PHE A 318 -5.09 -10.27 -17.12
N TRP A 319 -6.33 -10.05 -16.65
CA TRP A 319 -7.52 -10.46 -17.37
C TRP A 319 -7.65 -9.81 -18.75
N LEU A 320 -7.38 -8.49 -18.84
CA LEU A 320 -7.52 -7.76 -20.10
C LEU A 320 -6.59 -8.32 -21.18
N VAL A 321 -5.34 -8.61 -20.83
CA VAL A 321 -4.38 -9.19 -21.78
C VAL A 321 -4.80 -10.59 -22.21
N LEU A 322 -5.19 -11.46 -21.27
CA LEU A 322 -5.69 -12.79 -21.64
C LEU A 322 -6.95 -12.73 -22.50
N ARG A 323 -7.76 -11.68 -22.37
CA ARG A 323 -8.94 -11.47 -23.23
C ARG A 323 -8.58 -10.99 -24.64
N LEU A 324 -7.48 -10.27 -24.79
CA LEU A 324 -7.02 -9.77 -26.09
C LEU A 324 -6.20 -10.81 -26.88
N LEU A 325 -5.62 -11.79 -26.18
CA LEU A 325 -4.81 -12.85 -26.76
C LEU A 325 -5.59 -14.14 -27.07
N ALA A 326 -6.82 -14.27 -26.55
CA ALA A 326 -7.73 -15.39 -26.79
C ALA A 326 -8.69 -15.10 -27.95
#